data_AF-Q026Q8-F1
#
_entry.id   AF-Q026Q8-F1
#
_cell.length_a   1.000
_cell.length_b   1.000
_cell.length_c   1.000
_cell.angle_alpha   90.00
_cell.angle_beta   90.00
_cell.angle_gamma   90.00
#
_symmetry.space_group_name_H-M   'P 1'
#
loop_
_entity.id
_entity.type
_entity.pdbx_description
1 polymer ?
#
loop_
_entity_poly.entity_id
_entity_poly.type
_entity_poly.pdbx_seq_one_letter_code
_entity_poly.pdbx_strand_id
1 'polypeptide(L)'
;MGQDAFARLIRSISIGKLKTYQIYEGFKVRAHLTKVNTEGLRKAAPKLWERIAGGDDDFAKDLAQAILVSHLDMITAVLDFLGIPHENGFFAKDMEAKPYFSDGWEGRVLEKFRDDYPEALLLFYVNHLRWELLGAEDVYRPETPSAA
;
A
#
# COMPACT_ATOMS: atom_id res chain seq x y z
N MET A 1 -1.23 -11.20 2.12
CA MET A 1 0.26 -11.09 2.14
C MET A 1 0.73 -11.53 3.52
N GLY A 2 1.73 -12.41 3.63
CA GLY A 2 2.16 -12.97 4.93
C GLY A 2 2.94 -11.99 5.80
N GLN A 3 3.30 -12.43 7.02
CA GLN A 3 3.99 -11.60 8.03
C GLN A 3 5.35 -11.04 7.53
N ASP A 4 6.09 -11.79 6.71
CA ASP A 4 7.37 -11.32 6.17
C ASP A 4 7.19 -10.15 5.19
N ALA A 5 6.19 -10.24 4.30
CA ALA A 5 5.84 -9.15 3.39
C ALA A 5 5.38 -7.92 4.17
N PHE A 6 4.56 -8.12 5.22
CA PHE A 6 4.15 -7.06 6.13
C PHE A 6 5.35 -6.36 6.77
N ALA A 7 6.31 -7.12 7.33
CA ALA A 7 7.49 -6.54 7.96
C ALA A 7 8.34 -5.71 6.98
N ARG A 8 8.38 -6.09 5.69
CA ARG A 8 9.04 -5.30 4.64
C ARG A 8 8.30 -3.99 4.37
N LEU A 9 6.96 -4.02 4.26
CA LEU A 9 6.14 -2.81 4.10
C LEU A 9 6.33 -1.84 5.26
N ILE A 10 6.30 -2.32 6.51
CA ILE A 10 6.52 -1.49 7.70
C ILE A 10 7.86 -0.75 7.65
N ARG A 11 8.93 -1.42 7.20
CA ARG A 11 10.27 -0.80 7.12
C ARG A 11 10.41 0.23 6.00
N SER A 12 9.49 0.21 5.03
CA SER A 12 9.50 1.11 3.88
C SER A 12 8.84 2.47 4.16
N ILE A 13 8.23 2.65 5.35
CA ILE A 13 7.56 3.90 5.74
C ILE A 13 8.57 5.05 5.84
N SER A 14 8.29 6.13 5.12
CA SER A 14 9.13 7.33 5.05
C SER A 14 8.71 8.37 6.09
N ILE A 15 9.57 8.60 7.08
CA ILE A 15 9.34 9.60 8.13
C ILE A 15 9.19 11.01 7.55
N GLY A 16 9.94 11.32 6.49
CA GLY A 16 9.84 12.61 5.79
C GLY A 16 8.45 12.81 5.20
N LYS A 17 7.96 11.82 4.42
CA LYS A 17 6.62 11.87 3.82
C LYS A 17 5.53 11.94 4.89
N LEU A 18 5.61 11.15 5.97
CA LEU A 18 4.64 11.23 7.07
C LEU A 18 4.54 12.63 7.68
N LYS A 19 5.66 13.38 7.76
CA LYS A 19 5.66 14.76 8.24
C LYS A 19 5.09 15.73 7.20
N THR A 20 5.48 15.59 5.93
CA THR A 20 4.96 16.40 4.82
C THR A 20 3.44 16.33 4.73
N TYR A 21 2.87 15.14 4.91
CA TYR A 21 1.41 14.91 4.88
C TYR A 21 0.74 14.99 6.25
N GLN A 22 1.44 15.48 7.28
CA GLN A 22 0.91 15.67 8.65
C GLN A 22 0.33 14.40 9.33
N ILE A 23 0.73 13.21 8.89
CA ILE A 23 0.29 11.91 9.42
C ILE A 23 1.18 11.44 10.59
N TYR A 24 2.41 11.96 10.71
CA TYR A 24 3.43 11.46 11.64
C TYR A 24 2.93 11.31 13.08
N GLU A 25 2.30 12.34 13.66
CA GLU A 25 1.88 12.31 15.07
C GLU A 25 0.71 11.35 15.30
N GLY A 26 -0.28 11.36 14.40
CA GLY A 26 -1.42 10.44 14.46
C GLY A 26 -0.96 8.98 14.36
N PHE A 27 -0.13 8.67 13.36
CA PHE A 27 0.40 7.32 13.18
C PHE A 27 1.27 6.87 14.35
N LYS A 28 2.09 7.76 14.91
CA LYS A 28 2.90 7.47 16.10
C LYS A 28 2.04 6.99 17.27
N VAL A 29 0.96 7.73 17.55
CA VAL A 29 0.01 7.39 18.62
C VAL A 29 -0.67 6.07 18.30
N ARG A 30 -1.23 5.91 17.10
CA ARG A 30 -1.97 4.70 16.71
C ARG A 30 -1.09 3.45 16.67
N ALA A 31 0.20 3.58 16.35
CA ALA A 31 1.18 2.50 16.39
C ALA A 31 1.77 2.24 17.80
N HIS A 32 1.35 3.00 18.82
CA HIS A 32 1.89 2.95 20.19
C HIS A 32 3.43 3.11 20.25
N LEU A 33 3.97 3.99 19.42
CA LEU A 33 5.41 4.26 19.37
C LEU A 33 5.75 5.54 20.11
N THR A 34 6.86 5.56 20.84
CA THR A 34 7.41 6.80 21.41
C THR A 34 8.02 7.70 20.32
N LYS A 35 8.50 7.09 19.24
CA LYS A 35 9.05 7.75 18.05
C LYS A 35 8.88 6.84 16.85
N VAL A 36 8.48 7.40 15.70
CA VAL A 36 8.46 6.67 14.43
C VAL A 36 9.84 6.79 13.79
N ASN A 37 10.56 5.68 13.73
CA ASN A 37 11.84 5.53 13.03
C ASN A 37 12.00 4.07 12.57
N THR A 38 12.99 3.80 11.73
CA THR A 38 13.23 2.47 11.15
C THR A 38 13.35 1.37 12.22
N GLU A 39 14.10 1.64 13.30
CA GLU A 39 14.35 0.65 14.34
C GLU A 39 13.12 0.38 15.22
N GLY A 40 12.37 1.43 15.57
CA GLY A 40 11.12 1.33 16.32
C GLY A 40 10.05 0.57 15.54
N LEU A 41 9.91 0.89 14.24
CA LEU A 41 9.02 0.18 13.34
C LEU A 41 9.42 -1.30 13.18
N ARG A 42 10.71 -1.59 13.03
CA ARG A 42 11.23 -2.97 12.96
C ARG A 42 10.89 -3.77 14.21
N LYS A 43 11.08 -3.19 15.40
CA LYS A 43 10.78 -3.85 16.69
C LYS A 43 9.28 -4.03 16.92
N ALA A 44 8.47 -3.08 16.45
CA ALA A 44 7.02 -3.12 16.63
C ALA A 44 6.32 -4.03 15.61
N ALA A 45 6.93 -4.32 14.46
CA ALA A 45 6.30 -5.07 13.37
C ALA A 45 5.56 -6.35 13.81
N PRO A 46 6.10 -7.23 14.69
CA PRO A 46 5.36 -8.40 15.15
C PRO A 46 4.05 -8.05 15.87
N LYS A 47 4.07 -7.05 16.76
CA LYS A 47 2.87 -6.60 17.51
C LYS A 47 1.88 -5.89 16.61
N LEU A 48 2.36 -5.10 15.64
CA LEU A 48 1.49 -4.46 14.66
C LEU A 48 0.80 -5.52 13.79
N TRP A 49 1.51 -6.59 13.42
CA TRP A 49 0.94 -7.73 12.70
C TRP A 49 -0.17 -8.42 13.50
N GLU A 50 0.05 -8.71 14.79
CA GLU A 50 -0.96 -9.32 15.67
C GLU A 50 -2.25 -8.49 15.71
N ARG A 51 -2.15 -7.16 15.74
CA ARG A 51 -3.32 -6.27 15.72
C ARG A 51 -4.10 -6.35 14.41
N ILE A 52 -3.40 -6.31 13.28
CA ILE A 52 -4.01 -6.42 11.95
C ILE A 52 -4.68 -7.80 11.79
N ALA A 53 -3.98 -8.87 12.18
CA ALA A 53 -4.52 -10.23 12.16
C ALA A 53 -5.71 -10.40 13.13
N GLY A 54 -5.75 -9.61 14.19
CA GLY A 54 -6.84 -9.55 15.16
C GLY A 54 -8.04 -8.69 14.71
N GLY A 55 -8.03 -8.11 13.51
CA GLY A 55 -9.16 -7.34 12.97
C GLY A 55 -9.23 -5.89 13.47
N ASP A 56 -8.10 -5.28 13.86
CA ASP A 56 -8.03 -3.85 14.17
C ASP A 56 -8.08 -3.00 12.89
N ASP A 57 -9.27 -2.90 12.29
CA ASP A 57 -9.52 -2.25 10.98
C ASP A 57 -9.17 -0.76 10.98
N ASP A 58 -9.41 -0.10 12.12
CA ASP A 58 -9.10 1.30 12.33
C ASP A 58 -7.59 1.55 12.25
N PHE A 59 -6.79 0.70 12.91
CA PHE A 59 -5.34 0.74 12.76
C PHE A 59 -4.88 0.31 11.37
N ALA A 60 -5.55 -0.66 10.76
CA ALA A 60 -5.22 -1.10 9.40
C ALA A 60 -5.33 0.03 8.38
N LYS A 61 -6.38 0.86 8.48
CA LYS A 61 -6.57 2.04 7.63
C LYS A 61 -5.45 3.07 7.82
N ASP A 62 -5.14 3.43 9.06
CA ASP A 62 -4.07 4.39 9.36
C ASP A 62 -2.70 3.89 8.88
N LEU A 63 -2.44 2.59 9.05
CA LEU A 63 -1.22 1.96 8.60
C LEU A 63 -1.13 1.92 7.08
N ALA A 64 -2.22 1.57 6.40
CA ALA A 64 -2.29 1.59 4.95
C ALA A 64 -1.98 2.98 4.40
N GLN A 65 -2.60 4.02 4.97
CA GLN A 65 -2.32 5.41 4.60
C GLN A 65 -0.85 5.78 4.81
N ALA A 66 -0.24 5.40 5.94
CA ALA A 66 1.17 5.64 6.22
C ALA A 66 2.11 4.97 5.20
N ILE A 67 1.76 3.76 4.73
CA ILE A 67 2.48 3.08 3.66
C ILE A 67 2.28 3.81 2.32
N LEU A 68 1.03 4.11 1.93
CA LEU A 68 0.70 4.73 0.64
C LEU A 68 1.41 6.08 0.45
N VAL A 69 1.30 6.99 1.43
CA VAL A 69 1.93 8.32 1.33
C VAL A 69 3.47 8.25 1.32
N SER A 70 4.05 7.15 1.80
CA SER A 70 5.49 6.91 1.74
C SER A 70 5.97 6.54 0.35
N HIS A 71 5.07 6.13 -0.55
CA HIS A 71 5.37 5.57 -1.87
C HIS A 71 4.63 6.27 -3.02
N LEU A 72 4.36 7.57 -2.88
CA LEU A 72 3.62 8.35 -3.88
C LEU A 72 4.24 8.36 -5.29
N ASP A 73 5.55 8.17 -5.39
CA ASP A 73 6.24 8.12 -6.70
C ASP A 73 5.87 6.83 -7.45
N MET A 74 5.79 5.69 -6.76
CA MET A 74 5.31 4.41 -7.32
C MET A 74 3.82 4.51 -7.67
N ILE A 75 3.02 5.07 -6.75
CA ILE A 75 1.59 5.28 -6.95
C ILE A 75 1.35 6.09 -8.22
N THR A 76 2.04 7.22 -8.38
CA THR A 76 1.95 8.08 -9.56
C THR A 76 2.31 7.29 -10.82
N ALA A 77 3.44 6.58 -10.82
CA ALA A 77 3.87 5.79 -11.97
C ALA A 77 2.84 4.71 -12.38
N VAL A 78 2.23 4.01 -11.42
CA VAL A 78 1.20 3.00 -11.68
C VAL A 78 -0.07 3.64 -12.23
N LEU A 79 -0.51 4.76 -11.67
CA LEU A 79 -1.71 5.45 -12.13
C LEU A 79 -1.51 6.04 -13.54
N ASP A 80 -0.36 6.64 -13.81
CA ASP A 80 0.03 7.11 -15.15
C ASP A 80 0.01 5.96 -16.17
N PHE A 81 0.55 4.79 -15.80
CA PHE A 81 0.55 3.59 -16.65
C PHE A 81 -0.87 3.08 -16.95
N LEU A 82 -1.78 3.15 -15.98
CA LEU A 82 -3.19 2.79 -16.16
C LEU A 82 -4.02 3.90 -16.83
N GLY A 83 -3.44 5.10 -16.97
CA GLY A 83 -4.12 6.28 -17.51
C GLY A 83 -5.19 6.86 -16.56
N ILE A 84 -5.12 6.55 -15.27
CA ILE A 84 -6.10 6.98 -14.27
C ILE A 84 -5.80 8.45 -13.90
N PRO A 85 -6.78 9.37 -14.00
CA PRO A 85 -6.60 10.75 -13.60
C PRO A 85 -6.29 10.87 -12.11
N HIS A 86 -5.24 11.62 -11.77
CA HIS A 86 -4.86 11.89 -10.39
C HIS A 86 -4.15 13.23 -10.25
N GLU A 87 -4.07 13.72 -9.02
CA GLU A 87 -3.21 14.86 -8.66
C GLU A 87 -2.19 14.37 -7.64
N ASN A 88 -0.92 14.22 -8.05
CA ASN A 88 0.16 13.71 -7.19
C ASN A 88 -0.15 12.37 -6.48
N GLY A 89 -0.82 11.45 -7.17
CA GLY A 89 -1.22 10.15 -6.62
C GLY A 89 -2.56 10.15 -5.85
N PHE A 90 -3.28 11.28 -5.78
CA PHE A 90 -4.58 11.38 -5.12
C PHE A 90 -5.72 11.43 -6.15
N PHE A 91 -6.79 10.69 -5.88
CA PHE A 91 -8.00 10.67 -6.71
C PHE A 91 -8.90 11.88 -6.44
N ALA A 92 -9.66 12.29 -7.45
CA ALA A 92 -10.80 13.18 -7.25
C ALA A 92 -11.94 12.42 -6.55
N LYS A 93 -12.71 13.12 -5.70
CA LYS A 93 -13.76 12.51 -4.85
C LYS A 93 -14.83 11.75 -5.63
N ASP A 94 -15.11 12.17 -6.86
CA ASP A 94 -16.21 11.65 -7.68
C ASP A 94 -15.69 11.06 -9.02
N MET A 95 -14.47 10.53 -9.04
CA MET A 95 -13.88 9.93 -10.24
C MET A 95 -14.56 8.61 -10.60
N GLU A 96 -14.98 8.47 -11.86
CA GLU A 96 -15.41 7.17 -12.41
C GLU A 96 -14.19 6.32 -12.82
N ALA A 97 -13.80 5.39 -11.94
CA ALA A 97 -12.56 4.63 -12.10
C ALA A 97 -12.66 3.40 -13.02
N LYS A 98 -13.83 2.76 -13.08
CA LYS A 98 -14.04 1.48 -13.80
C LYS A 98 -13.53 1.46 -15.25
N PRO A 99 -13.69 2.52 -16.07
CA PRO A 99 -13.25 2.51 -17.47
C PRO A 99 -11.74 2.32 -17.68
N TYR A 100 -10.92 2.62 -16.67
CA TYR A 100 -9.45 2.51 -16.75
C TYR A 100 -8.94 1.10 -16.45
N PHE A 101 -9.79 0.24 -15.88
CA PHE A 101 -9.42 -1.10 -15.45
C PHE A 101 -9.88 -2.15 -16.47
N SER A 102 -9.06 -2.40 -17.49
CA SER A 102 -9.30 -3.49 -18.44
C SER A 102 -8.82 -4.84 -17.92
N ASP A 103 -9.33 -5.92 -18.49
CA ASP A 103 -9.01 -7.30 -18.07
C ASP A 103 -7.50 -7.52 -17.93
N GLY A 104 -7.10 -8.17 -16.82
CA GLY A 104 -5.72 -8.50 -16.51
C GLY A 104 -4.81 -7.30 -16.20
N TRP A 105 -5.35 -6.13 -15.89
CA TRP A 105 -4.56 -4.94 -15.53
C TRP A 105 -3.63 -5.19 -14.33
N GLU A 106 -4.03 -6.01 -13.36
CA GLU A 106 -3.23 -6.33 -12.19
C GLU A 106 -1.90 -6.99 -12.59
N GLY A 107 -2.00 -7.99 -13.47
CA GLY A 107 -0.84 -8.70 -14.00
C GLY A 107 0.07 -7.77 -14.80
N ARG A 108 -0.51 -6.90 -15.64
CA ARG A 108 0.26 -5.92 -16.43
C ARG A 108 1.01 -4.91 -15.55
N VAL A 109 0.41 -4.46 -14.45
CA VAL A 109 1.09 -3.58 -13.47
C VAL A 109 2.26 -4.32 -12.83
N LEU A 110 2.04 -5.55 -12.36
CA LEU A 110 3.12 -6.34 -11.74
C LEU A 110 4.27 -6.60 -12.73
N GLU A 111 3.96 -7.02 -13.95
CA GLU A 111 4.96 -7.27 -14.98
C GLU A 111 5.73 -6.00 -15.36
N LYS A 112 5.05 -4.86 -15.47
CA LYS A 112 5.66 -3.59 -15.85
C LYS A 112 6.67 -3.08 -14.81
N PHE A 113 6.35 -3.25 -13.53
CA PHE A 113 7.04 -2.54 -12.44
C PHE A 113 7.85 -3.46 -11.50
N ARG A 114 7.85 -4.77 -11.71
CA ARG A 114 8.56 -5.77 -10.88
C ARG A 114 10.04 -5.49 -10.63
N ASP A 115 10.72 -4.83 -11.57
CA ASP A 115 12.15 -4.56 -11.48
C ASP A 115 12.44 -3.19 -10.85
N ASP A 116 11.44 -2.31 -10.80
CA ASP A 116 11.54 -0.95 -10.25
C ASP A 116 11.13 -0.88 -8.77
N TYR A 117 10.13 -1.69 -8.37
CA TYR A 117 9.55 -1.64 -7.03
C TYR A 117 9.41 -3.03 -6.39
N PRO A 118 9.50 -3.15 -5.05
CA PRO A 118 9.32 -4.42 -4.37
C PRO A 118 7.95 -5.02 -4.65
N GLU A 119 7.91 -6.32 -5.00
CA GLU A 119 6.66 -7.04 -5.30
C GLU A 119 5.59 -6.88 -4.22
N ALA A 120 5.96 -6.97 -2.94
CA ALA A 120 5.02 -6.79 -1.83
C ALA A 120 4.36 -5.40 -1.82
N LEU A 121 5.08 -4.36 -2.25
CA LEU A 121 4.56 -3.00 -2.33
C LEU A 121 3.62 -2.85 -3.54
N LEU A 122 3.98 -3.42 -4.68
CA LEU A 122 3.10 -3.44 -5.86
C LEU A 122 1.81 -4.20 -5.58
N LEU A 123 1.89 -5.39 -5.00
CA LEU A 123 0.73 -6.19 -4.62
C LEU A 123 -0.14 -5.46 -3.59
N PHE A 124 0.47 -4.75 -2.65
CA PHE A 124 -0.26 -3.92 -1.71
C PHE A 124 -1.05 -2.82 -2.43
N TYR A 125 -0.43 -2.11 -3.36
CA TYR A 125 -1.10 -1.03 -4.09
C TYR A 125 -2.16 -1.53 -5.08
N VAL A 126 -1.89 -2.61 -5.82
CA VAL A 126 -2.88 -3.26 -6.70
C VAL A 126 -4.12 -3.67 -5.92
N ASN A 127 -3.95 -4.29 -4.75
CA ASN A 127 -5.09 -4.66 -3.91
C ASN A 127 -5.81 -3.43 -3.32
N HIS A 128 -5.07 -2.37 -2.99
CA HIS A 128 -5.69 -1.10 -2.58
C HIS A 128 -6.56 -0.51 -3.70
N LEU A 129 -6.09 -0.49 -4.95
CA LEU A 129 -6.88 -0.02 -6.09
C LEU A 129 -8.15 -0.86 -6.31
N ARG A 130 -8.04 -2.19 -6.23
CA ARG A 130 -9.20 -3.09 -6.33
C ARG A 130 -10.25 -2.80 -5.26
N TRP A 131 -9.81 -2.61 -4.02
CA TRP A 131 -10.72 -2.32 -2.93
C TRP A 131 -11.33 -0.92 -3.05
N GLU A 132 -10.50 0.12 -3.19
CA GLU A 132 -10.92 1.52 -3.16
C GLU A 132 -11.75 1.92 -4.39
N LEU A 133 -11.34 1.51 -5.59
CA LEU A 133 -11.91 1.99 -6.84
C LEU A 133 -12.90 1.01 -7.50
N LEU A 134 -12.81 -0.28 -7.16
CA LEU A 134 -13.65 -1.31 -7.76
C LEU A 134 -14.60 -1.99 -6.74
N GLY A 135 -14.44 -1.70 -5.44
CA GLY A 135 -15.25 -2.33 -4.40
C GLY A 135 -15.01 -3.83 -4.28
N ALA A 136 -13.82 -4.31 -4.63
CA ALA A 136 -13.49 -5.73 -4.57
C ALA A 136 -13.45 -6.22 -3.11
N GLU A 137 -14.12 -7.35 -2.85
CA GLU A 137 -14.10 -8.03 -1.56
C GLU A 137 -12.96 -9.07 -1.48
N ASP A 138 -12.48 -9.54 -2.64
CA ASP A 138 -11.41 -10.52 -2.74
C ASP A 138 -10.04 -9.89 -3.01
N VAL A 139 -9.03 -10.48 -2.38
CA VAL A 139 -7.62 -10.13 -2.57
C VAL A 139 -7.07 -10.77 -3.85
N TYR A 140 -6.57 -9.94 -4.76
CA TYR A 140 -5.80 -10.41 -5.90
C TYR A 140 -4.52 -11.11 -5.45
N ARG A 141 -4.32 -12.31 -5.99
CA ARG A 141 -3.10 -13.10 -5.83
C ARG A 141 -2.59 -13.39 -7.24
N PRO A 142 -1.35 -13.00 -7.58
CA PRO A 142 -0.80 -13.34 -8.87
C PRO A 142 -0.74 -14.87 -8.97
N GLU A 143 -1.06 -15.39 -10.15
CA GLU A 143 -0.81 -16.79 -10.43
C GLU A 143 0.70 -16.99 -10.25
N THR A 144 1.08 -17.86 -9.31
CA THR A 144 2.49 -18.24 -9.19
C THR A 144 2.87 -18.83 -10.54
N PRO A 145 3.93 -18.35 -11.22
CA PRO A 145 4.37 -19.00 -12.44
C PRO A 145 4.62 -20.46 -12.07
N SER A 146 3.79 -21.35 -12.63
CA SER A 146 3.98 -22.79 -12.51
C SER A 146 5.41 -23.03 -12.97
N ALA A 147 6.23 -23.59 -12.08
CA ALA A 147 7.55 -24.07 -12.46
C ALA A 147 7.34 -25.14 -13.53
N ALA A 148 7.45 -24.72 -14.79
CA ALA A 148 7.48 -25.59 -15.96
C ALA A 148 8.89 -26.16 -16.14
#